data_AF-A0A1V0B084-F1
#
_entry.id   AF-A0A1V0B084-F1
#
_cell.length_a   1.000
_cell.length_b   1.000
_cell.length_c   1.000
_cell.angle_alpha   90.00
_cell.angle_beta   90.00
_cell.angle_gamma   90.00
#
_symmetry.space_group_name_H-M   'P 1'
#
loop_
_entity.id
_entity.type
_entity.pdbx_description
1 polymer ?
#
loop_
_entity_poly.entity_id
_entity_poly.type
_entity_poly.pdbx_seq_one_letter_code
_entity_poly.pdbx_strand_id
1 'polypeptide(L)'
;MAIWTASSLLKPSAPAPLVRSWARPSMSASRSSELWVEGQFFDGKRSRSHNARLGWRAEQLWLISDAGERLLNRDGLRLGTQVSGAAGSLYLADGGVFESRDQAALRAVWQAASGRSSGWWLSRLETNFKLIVLGTVLMLGFLVGSFTHGIPWVSRLVAEALPVEVERYLGQQSLDSLDRWLEPSRLSEERQAEVLASFQPYLQRWAEEYPQYSLKVLFRHGDRVGANAMALPAGIIVFTDELVELARDDHELVSILAHEVGHVVHRHSLRGIVQSSLAVWMMVALTGDLSAASDMAASLPAVLASLSYSRGMEREADAFALQFMREQQLELRHFANIMRRLEGSGSAAEQTGGLTDFLSTHPPTRERLVLFETEAQD
;
A
#
# COMPACT_ATOMS: atom_id res chain seq x y z
N MET A 1 -57.21 33.44 -4.00
CA MET A 1 -57.84 34.36 -4.99
C MET A 1 -57.18 34.07 -6.33
N ALA A 2 -57.73 33.10 -7.07
CA ALA A 2 -58.61 33.26 -8.24
C ALA A 2 -57.75 33.23 -9.54
N ILE A 3 -57.72 32.17 -10.37
CA ILE A 3 -58.75 31.43 -11.16
C ILE A 3 -58.92 31.99 -12.60
N TRP A 4 -58.55 31.13 -13.57
CA TRP A 4 -59.13 30.84 -14.92
C TRP A 4 -59.10 31.92 -16.02
N THR A 5 -58.90 31.62 -17.32
CA THR A 5 -59.60 30.69 -18.27
C THR A 5 -58.65 30.24 -19.40
N ALA A 6 -58.58 29.03 -19.97
CA ALA A 6 -59.50 28.00 -20.48
C ALA A 6 -60.00 28.18 -21.94
N SER A 7 -60.00 27.04 -22.66
CA SER A 7 -60.66 26.68 -23.95
C SER A 7 -59.77 26.77 -25.22
N SER A 8 -59.74 25.82 -26.18
CA SER A 8 -60.59 24.65 -26.48
C SER A 8 -59.89 23.61 -27.38
N LEU A 9 -60.11 22.32 -27.07
CA LEU A 9 -60.51 21.19 -27.94
C LEU A 9 -59.88 20.98 -29.33
N LEU A 10 -59.31 19.78 -29.53
CA LEU A 10 -59.74 18.79 -30.54
C LEU A 10 -59.05 17.42 -30.30
N LYS A 11 -59.87 16.37 -30.15
CA LYS A 11 -59.50 14.94 -30.20
C LYS A 11 -59.40 14.50 -31.67
N PRO A 12 -58.58 13.50 -32.01
CA PRO A 12 -59.19 12.19 -32.30
C PRO A 12 -58.37 10.94 -31.91
N SER A 13 -59.14 9.85 -31.72
CA SER A 13 -58.84 8.42 -31.91
C SER A 13 -57.64 7.75 -31.22
N ALA A 14 -57.96 6.90 -30.24
CA ALA A 14 -57.08 5.86 -29.70
C ALA A 14 -56.92 4.68 -30.68
N PRO A 15 -55.73 4.08 -30.82
CA PRO A 15 -55.58 2.74 -31.34
C PRO A 15 -55.78 1.69 -30.24
N ALA A 16 -56.42 0.59 -30.62
CA ALA A 16 -56.86 -0.54 -29.80
C ALA A 16 -55.74 -1.23 -28.98
N PRO A 17 -56.05 -1.84 -27.83
CA PRO A 17 -55.11 -2.70 -27.13
C PRO A 17 -54.88 -3.98 -27.95
N LEU A 18 -53.62 -4.22 -28.32
CA LEU A 18 -53.16 -5.51 -28.84
C LEU A 18 -53.34 -6.58 -27.74
N VAL A 19 -54.48 -7.27 -27.77
CA VAL A 19 -54.69 -8.54 -27.08
C VAL A 19 -53.76 -9.56 -27.73
N ARG A 20 -52.55 -9.70 -27.22
CA ARG A 20 -51.72 -10.87 -27.53
C ARG A 20 -52.41 -12.09 -26.94
N SER A 21 -52.99 -12.91 -27.81
CA SER A 21 -53.48 -14.24 -27.51
C SER A 21 -52.42 -15.04 -26.78
N TRP A 22 -52.67 -15.40 -25.52
CA TRP A 22 -51.91 -16.44 -24.84
C TRP A 22 -52.37 -17.78 -25.42
N ALA A 23 -51.86 -18.10 -26.61
CA ALA A 23 -51.87 -19.47 -27.09
C ALA A 23 -51.03 -20.29 -26.11
N ARG A 24 -51.71 -21.15 -25.35
CA ARG A 24 -51.08 -22.15 -24.48
C ARG A 24 -50.04 -22.91 -25.31
N PRO A 25 -48.76 -22.94 -24.94
CA PRO A 25 -47.82 -23.85 -25.57
C PRO A 25 -48.31 -25.25 -25.27
N SER A 26 -48.63 -25.99 -26.33
CA SER A 26 -48.88 -27.42 -26.28
C SER A 26 -47.74 -28.11 -25.53
N MET A 27 -48.07 -28.87 -24.48
CA MET A 27 -47.15 -29.84 -23.89
C MET A 27 -46.74 -30.82 -24.99
N SER A 28 -45.48 -30.73 -25.41
CA SER A 28 -44.80 -31.75 -26.20
C SER A 28 -43.38 -31.87 -25.66
N ALA A 29 -43.13 -33.04 -25.07
CA ALA A 29 -41.85 -33.69 -24.76
C ALA A 29 -40.61 -32.79 -24.53
N SER A 30 -40.06 -32.88 -23.32
CA SER A 30 -38.70 -32.46 -22.99
C SER A 30 -37.69 -32.94 -24.03
N ARG A 31 -37.09 -32.02 -24.78
CA ARG A 31 -35.79 -32.29 -25.41
C ARG A 31 -34.76 -32.33 -24.28
N SER A 32 -34.44 -33.51 -23.77
CA SER A 32 -33.14 -33.73 -23.15
C SER A 32 -32.11 -33.35 -24.21
N SER A 33 -31.42 -32.22 -24.05
CA SER A 33 -30.38 -31.79 -24.98
C SER A 33 -29.24 -32.81 -24.90
N GLU A 34 -29.22 -33.74 -25.85
CA GLU A 34 -28.07 -34.63 -26.03
C GLU A 34 -26.86 -33.77 -26.40
N LEU A 35 -25.84 -33.78 -25.56
CA LEU A 35 -24.59 -33.05 -25.80
C LEU A 35 -23.57 -34.04 -26.33
N TRP A 36 -22.97 -33.77 -27.48
CA TRP A 36 -21.96 -34.63 -28.10
C TRP A 36 -20.74 -33.81 -28.50
N VAL A 37 -19.56 -34.41 -28.34
CA VAL A 37 -18.29 -33.88 -28.81
C VAL A 37 -17.51 -34.96 -29.55
N GLU A 38 -16.95 -34.60 -30.70
CA GLU A 38 -16.07 -35.47 -31.51
C GLU A 38 -14.61 -35.30 -31.09
N GLY A 39 -13.86 -36.41 -31.09
CA GLY A 39 -12.48 -36.41 -30.64
C GLY A 39 -11.77 -37.73 -30.87
N GLN A 40 -10.59 -37.82 -30.27
CA GLN A 40 -9.75 -39.02 -30.26
C GLN A 40 -9.78 -39.64 -28.87
N PHE A 41 -10.04 -40.94 -28.81
CA PHE A 41 -10.00 -41.72 -27.58
C PHE A 41 -8.75 -42.60 -27.52
N PHE A 42 -8.08 -42.56 -26.37
CA PHE A 42 -6.94 -43.39 -26.01
C PHE A 42 -7.34 -44.28 -24.84
N ASP A 43 -7.16 -45.60 -24.98
CA ASP A 43 -7.60 -46.60 -23.99
C ASP A 43 -6.66 -46.76 -22.78
N GLY A 44 -5.54 -46.02 -22.76
CA GLY A 44 -4.50 -46.09 -21.73
C GLY A 44 -3.67 -47.38 -21.72
N LYS A 45 -3.94 -48.31 -22.63
CA LYS A 45 -3.27 -49.63 -22.74
C LYS A 45 -2.45 -49.76 -24.03
N ARG A 46 -2.83 -49.04 -25.09
CA ARG A 46 -2.16 -49.01 -26.39
C ARG A 46 -2.07 -47.57 -26.88
N SER A 47 -0.94 -47.17 -27.45
CA SER A 47 -0.71 -45.80 -27.96
C SER A 47 -1.46 -45.46 -29.25
N ARG A 48 -2.52 -46.19 -29.61
CA ARG A 48 -3.30 -45.99 -30.84
C ARG A 48 -4.57 -45.22 -30.50
N SER A 49 -4.82 -44.11 -31.17
CA SER A 49 -6.07 -43.37 -31.04
C SER A 49 -7.18 -44.00 -31.86
N HIS A 50 -8.40 -43.87 -31.35
CA HIS A 50 -9.63 -44.24 -32.02
C HIS A 50 -10.50 -43.00 -32.19
N ASN A 51 -11.14 -42.85 -33.35
CA ASN A 51 -12.14 -41.81 -33.51
C ASN A 51 -13.32 -42.14 -32.61
N ALA A 52 -13.72 -41.17 -31.79
CA ALA A 52 -14.76 -41.37 -30.82
C ALA A 52 -15.63 -40.12 -30.63
N ARG A 53 -16.86 -40.37 -30.22
CA ARG A 53 -17.82 -39.36 -29.81
C ARG A 53 -18.14 -39.56 -28.34
N LEU A 54 -17.93 -38.51 -27.56
CA LEU A 54 -18.28 -38.49 -26.15
C LEU A 54 -19.54 -37.65 -25.98
N GLY A 55 -20.52 -38.12 -25.22
CA GLY A 55 -21.73 -37.34 -25.02
C GLY A 55 -22.52 -37.66 -23.76
N TRP A 56 -23.34 -36.70 -23.36
CA TRP A 56 -24.25 -36.81 -22.23
C TRP A 56 -25.67 -37.05 -22.76
N ARG A 57 -26.24 -38.21 -22.43
CA ARG A 57 -27.57 -38.65 -22.87
C ARG A 57 -28.26 -39.38 -21.73
N ALA A 58 -29.50 -39.02 -21.43
CA ALA A 58 -30.33 -39.66 -20.40
C ALA A 58 -29.62 -39.81 -19.04
N GLU A 59 -29.01 -38.73 -18.54
CA GLU A 59 -28.27 -38.69 -17.26
C GLU A 59 -27.05 -39.64 -17.19
N GLN A 60 -26.51 -40.00 -18.35
CA GLN A 60 -25.42 -40.95 -18.50
C GLN A 60 -24.35 -40.45 -19.46
N LEU A 61 -23.09 -40.73 -19.16
CA LEU A 61 -21.95 -40.39 -20.02
C LEU A 61 -21.65 -41.55 -20.97
N TRP A 62 -21.75 -41.29 -22.27
CA TRP A 62 -21.56 -42.28 -23.33
C TRP A 62 -20.29 -41.98 -24.12
N LEU A 63 -19.55 -43.04 -24.44
CA LEU A 63 -18.43 -43.03 -25.38
C LEU A 63 -18.78 -43.97 -26.54
N ILE A 64 -18.88 -43.42 -27.74
CA ILE A 64 -19.11 -44.15 -28.97
C ILE A 64 -17.81 -44.15 -29.76
N SER A 65 -17.25 -45.33 -30.01
CA SER A 65 -16.03 -45.49 -30.82
C SER A 65 -16.26 -46.54 -31.90
N ASP A 66 -15.30 -46.69 -32.81
CA ASP A 66 -15.31 -47.77 -33.81
C ASP A 66 -15.38 -49.18 -33.19
N ALA A 67 -15.04 -49.32 -31.89
CA ALA A 67 -15.11 -50.56 -31.12
C ALA A 67 -16.49 -50.82 -30.46
N GLY A 68 -17.43 -49.88 -30.59
CA GLY A 68 -18.78 -49.96 -30.02
C GLY A 68 -19.12 -48.83 -29.05
N GLU A 69 -20.32 -48.90 -28.49
CA GLU A 69 -20.84 -47.93 -27.52
C GLU A 69 -20.55 -48.41 -26.08
N ARG A 70 -20.05 -47.51 -25.25
CA ARG A 70 -19.70 -47.79 -23.86
C ARG A 70 -20.26 -46.72 -22.92
N LEU A 71 -20.89 -47.19 -21.85
CA LEU A 71 -21.28 -46.34 -20.72
C LEU A 71 -20.06 -46.08 -19.83
N LEU A 72 -19.78 -44.81 -19.55
CA LEU A 72 -18.66 -44.37 -18.72
C LEU A 72 -19.15 -43.98 -17.32
N ASN A 73 -18.30 -44.24 -16.32
CA ASN A 73 -18.54 -43.74 -14.98
C ASN A 73 -18.26 -42.23 -14.92
N ARG A 74 -19.17 -41.47 -14.32
CA ARG A 74 -19.00 -40.04 -14.05
C ARG A 74 -18.03 -39.75 -12.91
N ASP A 75 -17.87 -40.69 -12.00
CA ASP A 75 -17.02 -40.54 -10.83
C ASP A 75 -15.56 -40.67 -11.25
N GLY A 76 -14.75 -39.63 -10.99
CA GLY A 76 -13.33 -39.60 -11.35
C GLY A 76 -12.98 -38.90 -12.67
N LEU A 77 -13.96 -38.29 -13.36
CA LEU A 77 -13.69 -37.45 -14.54
C LEU A 77 -12.85 -36.21 -14.19
N ARG A 78 -11.69 -36.07 -14.82
CA ARG A 78 -10.81 -34.89 -14.68
C ARG A 78 -10.63 -34.20 -16.02
N LEU A 79 -11.02 -32.94 -16.08
CA LEU A 79 -10.71 -32.09 -17.23
C LEU A 79 -9.24 -31.64 -17.12
N GLY A 80 -8.45 -31.90 -18.17
CA GLY A 80 -7.06 -31.44 -18.27
C GLY A 80 -6.96 -29.92 -18.47
N THR A 81 -5.75 -29.39 -18.37
CA THR A 81 -5.47 -27.97 -18.60
C THR A 81 -5.78 -27.60 -20.05
N GLN A 82 -6.61 -26.58 -20.24
CA GLN A 82 -6.98 -26.10 -21.57
C GLN A 82 -5.98 -25.02 -22.00
N VAL A 83 -5.01 -25.39 -22.84
CA VAL A 83 -4.09 -24.44 -23.46
C VAL A 83 -4.68 -23.97 -24.79
N SER A 84 -4.59 -22.67 -25.07
CA SER A 84 -5.05 -22.08 -26.33
C SER A 84 -4.28 -22.71 -27.50
N GLY A 85 -5.00 -23.33 -28.45
CA GLY A 85 -4.44 -23.95 -29.65
C GLY A 85 -4.15 -25.46 -29.57
N ALA A 86 -4.24 -26.08 -28.39
CA ALA A 86 -4.11 -27.53 -28.22
C ALA A 86 -5.49 -28.21 -28.15
N ALA A 87 -5.55 -29.53 -28.40
CA ALA A 87 -6.76 -30.31 -28.08
C ALA A 87 -6.93 -30.34 -26.55
N GLY A 88 -8.15 -30.14 -26.06
CA GLY A 88 -8.47 -30.33 -24.65
C GLY A 88 -8.59 -31.81 -24.33
N SER A 89 -8.01 -32.25 -23.21
CA SER A 89 -8.03 -33.66 -22.79
C SER A 89 -8.97 -33.86 -21.60
N LEU A 90 -9.74 -34.94 -21.63
CA LEU A 90 -10.59 -35.41 -20.55
C LEU A 90 -10.11 -36.78 -20.09
N TYR A 91 -9.69 -36.88 -18.84
CA TYR A 91 -9.23 -38.12 -18.23
C TYR A 91 -10.40 -38.87 -17.61
N LEU A 92 -10.52 -40.14 -17.98
CA LEU A 92 -11.54 -41.07 -17.50
C LEU A 92 -11.03 -41.86 -16.28
N ALA A 93 -11.95 -42.37 -15.47
CA ALA A 93 -11.63 -43.11 -14.25
C ALA A 93 -10.89 -44.44 -14.49
N ASP A 94 -11.01 -45.00 -15.69
CA ASP A 94 -10.36 -46.25 -16.11
C ASP A 94 -8.98 -46.03 -16.75
N GLY A 95 -8.44 -44.80 -16.70
CA GLY A 95 -7.15 -44.44 -17.27
C GLY A 95 -7.18 -44.06 -18.75
N GLY A 96 -8.36 -44.08 -19.39
CA GLY A 96 -8.54 -43.60 -20.76
C GLY A 96 -8.49 -42.07 -20.85
N VAL A 97 -8.11 -41.55 -22.02
CA VAL A 97 -8.06 -40.11 -22.30
C VAL A 97 -8.86 -39.81 -23.56
N PHE A 98 -9.77 -38.84 -23.48
CA PHE A 98 -10.51 -38.33 -24.63
C PHE A 98 -10.03 -36.93 -24.97
N GLU A 99 -9.56 -36.71 -26.20
CA GLU A 99 -9.03 -35.43 -26.65
C GLU A 99 -9.90 -34.83 -27.76
N SER A 100 -10.29 -33.57 -27.62
CA SER A 100 -11.04 -32.86 -28.66
C SER A 100 -10.49 -31.46 -28.92
N ARG A 101 -10.50 -31.05 -30.19
CA ARG A 101 -10.22 -29.67 -30.58
C ARG A 101 -11.37 -28.72 -30.22
N ASP A 102 -12.59 -29.24 -30.08
CA ASP A 102 -13.73 -28.47 -29.61
C ASP A 102 -13.76 -28.44 -28.07
N GLN A 103 -12.92 -27.56 -27.52
CA GLN A 103 -12.79 -27.37 -26.07
C GLN A 103 -14.08 -26.85 -25.42
N ALA A 104 -14.99 -26.24 -26.18
CA ALA A 104 -16.25 -25.72 -25.67
C ALA A 104 -17.28 -26.84 -25.51
N ALA A 105 -17.44 -27.69 -26.53
CA ALA A 105 -18.29 -28.87 -26.47
C ALA A 105 -17.79 -29.90 -25.44
N LEU A 106 -16.47 -30.12 -25.36
CA LEU A 106 -15.87 -31.00 -24.35
C LEU A 106 -16.15 -30.53 -22.92
N ARG A 107 -16.07 -29.21 -22.67
CA ARG A 107 -16.44 -28.61 -21.38
C ARG A 107 -17.92 -28.79 -21.07
N ALA A 108 -18.79 -28.59 -22.05
CA ALA A 108 -20.24 -28.75 -21.85
C ALA A 108 -20.59 -30.19 -21.44
N VAL A 109 -19.98 -31.19 -22.08
CA VAL A 109 -20.16 -32.61 -21.72
C VAL A 109 -19.61 -32.92 -20.32
N TRP A 110 -18.43 -32.40 -19.97
CA TRP A 110 -17.87 -32.58 -18.62
C TRP A 110 -18.71 -31.90 -17.52
N GLN A 111 -19.23 -30.68 -17.77
CA GLN A 111 -20.09 -29.96 -16.83
C GLN A 111 -21.40 -30.70 -16.61
N ALA A 112 -22.03 -31.19 -17.69
CA ALA A 112 -23.24 -31.99 -17.60
C ALA A 112 -23.00 -33.29 -16.82
N ALA A 113 -21.86 -33.95 -17.04
CA ALA A 113 -21.56 -35.23 -16.40
C ALA A 113 -21.11 -35.12 -14.94
N SER A 114 -20.39 -34.06 -14.57
CA SER A 114 -19.79 -33.90 -13.23
C SER A 114 -20.68 -33.15 -12.23
N GLY A 115 -21.70 -32.43 -12.71
CA GLY A 115 -22.55 -31.57 -11.88
C GLY A 115 -21.79 -30.41 -11.19
N ARG A 116 -20.50 -30.24 -11.51
CA ARG A 116 -19.63 -29.20 -10.95
C ARG A 116 -19.63 -28.00 -11.88
N SER A 117 -20.15 -26.86 -11.42
CA SER A 117 -19.95 -25.60 -12.14
C SER A 117 -18.51 -25.14 -11.93
N SER A 118 -17.58 -25.58 -12.78
CA SER A 118 -16.22 -25.03 -12.76
C SER A 118 -16.27 -23.56 -13.19
N GLY A 119 -16.24 -22.64 -12.23
CA GLY A 119 -15.79 -21.26 -12.40
C GLY A 119 -16.20 -20.56 -13.70
N TRP A 120 -17.46 -20.61 -14.13
CA TRP A 120 -17.92 -19.86 -15.31
C TRP A 120 -17.61 -18.36 -15.20
N TRP A 121 -17.64 -17.83 -13.97
CA TRP A 121 -17.21 -16.47 -13.65
C TRP A 121 -15.69 -16.28 -13.84
N LEU A 122 -14.88 -17.25 -13.40
CA LEU A 122 -13.42 -17.21 -13.55
C LEU A 122 -13.01 -17.28 -15.02
N SER A 123 -13.60 -18.18 -15.82
CA SER A 123 -13.31 -18.23 -17.25
C SER A 123 -13.77 -16.97 -17.98
N ARG A 124 -14.89 -16.36 -17.57
CA ARG A 124 -15.34 -15.08 -18.13
C ARG A 124 -14.41 -13.92 -17.76
N LEU A 125 -13.78 -13.95 -16.58
CA LEU A 125 -12.73 -13.02 -16.18
C LEU A 125 -11.43 -13.25 -16.99
N GLU A 126 -11.05 -14.50 -17.22
CA GLU A 126 -9.83 -14.89 -17.96
C GLU A 126 -9.94 -14.71 -19.48
N THR A 127 -11.14 -14.73 -20.05
CA THR A 127 -11.33 -14.63 -21.52
C THR A 127 -11.70 -13.21 -21.97
N ASN A 128 -12.14 -12.34 -21.06
CA ASN A 128 -12.52 -10.96 -21.40
C ASN A 128 -11.37 -9.99 -21.12
N PHE A 129 -10.62 -9.65 -22.17
CA PHE A 129 -9.50 -8.71 -22.10
C PHE A 129 -9.84 -7.39 -21.38
N LYS A 130 -11.08 -6.87 -21.51
CA LYS A 130 -11.50 -5.64 -20.82
C LYS A 130 -11.58 -5.82 -19.31
N LEU A 131 -12.03 -6.99 -18.84
CA LEU A 131 -12.09 -7.30 -17.41
C LEU A 131 -10.70 -7.57 -16.83
N ILE A 132 -9.80 -8.16 -17.61
CA ILE A 132 -8.39 -8.31 -17.22
C ILE A 132 -7.76 -6.93 -17.04
N VAL A 133 -7.88 -6.04 -18.04
CA VAL A 133 -7.32 -4.67 -17.95
C VAL A 133 -7.92 -3.93 -16.76
N LEU A 134 -9.24 -4.00 -16.55
CA LEU A 134 -9.89 -3.39 -15.39
C LEU A 134 -9.36 -3.96 -14.07
N GLY A 135 -9.25 -5.29 -13.96
CA GLY A 135 -8.70 -5.97 -12.78
C GLY A 135 -7.27 -5.55 -12.49
N THR A 136 -6.42 -5.45 -13.53
CA THR A 136 -5.03 -4.97 -13.40
C THR A 136 -4.98 -3.52 -12.93
N VAL A 137 -5.80 -2.63 -13.50
CA VAL A 137 -5.87 -1.22 -13.07
C VAL A 137 -6.34 -1.10 -11.62
N LEU A 138 -7.36 -1.87 -11.23
CA LEU A 138 -7.85 -1.88 -9.86
C LEU A 138 -6.80 -2.44 -8.88
N MET A 139 -6.09 -3.50 -9.27
CA MET A 139 -4.99 -4.05 -8.47
C MET A 139 -3.86 -3.05 -8.31
N LEU A 140 -3.42 -2.39 -9.38
CA LEU A 140 -2.39 -1.35 -9.32
C LEU A 140 -2.86 -0.17 -8.46
N GLY A 141 -4.11 0.27 -8.62
CA GLY A 141 -4.70 1.31 -7.80
C GLY A 141 -4.76 0.93 -6.31
N PHE A 142 -5.11 -0.32 -6.01
CA PHE A 142 -5.10 -0.86 -4.65
C PHE A 142 -3.68 -0.91 -4.07
N LEU A 143 -2.68 -1.35 -4.85
CA LEU A 143 -1.28 -1.38 -4.43
C LEU A 143 -0.80 0.04 -4.13
N VAL A 144 -0.96 0.97 -5.07
CA VAL A 144 -0.58 2.38 -4.88
C VAL A 144 -1.29 2.97 -3.67
N GLY A 145 -2.61 2.81 -3.57
CA GLY A 145 -3.39 3.31 -2.42
C GLY A 145 -2.99 2.67 -1.09
N SER A 146 -2.59 1.40 -1.09
CA SER A 146 -2.05 0.73 0.09
C SER A 146 -0.73 1.36 0.53
N PHE A 147 0.21 1.61 -0.39
CA PHE A 147 1.48 2.24 -0.04
C PHE A 147 1.33 3.71 0.36
N THR A 148 0.47 4.48 -0.31
CA THR A 148 0.36 5.93 -0.08
C THR A 148 -0.60 6.33 1.04
N HIS A 149 -1.61 5.51 1.34
CA HIS A 149 -2.62 5.83 2.35
C HIS A 149 -2.83 4.70 3.36
N GLY A 150 -2.89 3.44 2.90
CA GLY A 150 -3.13 2.29 3.77
C GLY A 150 -2.06 2.11 4.84
N ILE A 151 -0.79 1.99 4.43
CA ILE A 151 0.35 1.83 5.33
C ILE A 151 0.46 3.02 6.29
N PRO A 152 0.50 4.29 5.83
CA PRO A 152 0.55 5.43 6.75
C PRO A 152 -0.58 5.45 7.79
N TRP A 153 -1.80 5.06 7.39
CA TRP A 153 -2.94 4.97 8.29
C TRP A 153 -2.75 3.86 9.34
N VAL A 154 -2.39 2.64 8.92
CA VAL A 154 -2.11 1.54 9.86
C VAL A 154 -0.94 1.89 10.77
N SER A 155 0.13 2.50 10.26
CA SER A 155 1.29 2.90 11.05
C SER A 155 0.95 3.87 12.15
N ARG A 156 0.02 4.81 11.90
CA ARG A 156 -0.47 5.71 12.95
C ARG A 156 -1.20 4.96 14.05
N LEU A 157 -2.12 4.05 13.69
CA LEU A 157 -2.87 3.24 14.66
C LEU A 157 -1.94 2.36 15.51
N VAL A 158 -0.96 1.70 14.88
CA VAL A 158 0.01 0.86 15.58
C VAL A 158 0.90 1.71 16.47
N ALA A 159 1.40 2.85 15.98
CA ALA A 159 2.20 3.75 16.79
C ALA A 159 1.42 4.19 18.02
N GLU A 160 0.18 4.68 17.88
CA GLU A 160 -0.67 5.09 19.00
C GLU A 160 -0.95 3.96 20.01
N ALA A 161 -1.11 2.72 19.54
CA ALA A 161 -1.35 1.55 20.39
C ALA A 161 -0.10 1.01 21.10
N LEU A 162 1.11 1.33 20.62
CA LEU A 162 2.35 0.81 21.19
C LEU A 162 2.67 1.47 22.54
N PRO A 163 2.98 0.69 23.60
CA PRO A 163 3.44 1.23 24.88
C PRO A 163 4.75 2.00 24.76
N VAL A 164 4.94 2.98 25.64
CA VAL A 164 6.14 3.85 25.64
C VAL A 164 7.41 3.07 25.99
N GLU A 165 7.31 1.95 26.72
CA GLU A 165 8.43 1.06 27.02
C GLU A 165 9.07 0.50 25.74
N VAL A 166 8.24 0.09 24.78
CA VAL A 166 8.71 -0.39 23.47
C VAL A 166 9.37 0.75 22.71
N GLU A 167 8.78 1.94 22.80
CA GLU A 167 9.33 3.13 22.19
C GLU A 167 10.70 3.51 22.77
N ARG A 168 10.90 3.41 24.09
CA ARG A 168 12.20 3.65 24.74
C ARG A 168 13.27 2.68 24.25
N TYR A 169 12.91 1.40 24.10
CA TYR A 169 13.82 0.41 23.53
C TYR A 169 14.20 0.75 22.10
N LEU A 170 13.22 1.08 21.26
CA LEU A 170 13.46 1.51 19.87
C LEU A 170 14.30 2.79 19.81
N GLY A 171 14.07 3.75 20.71
CA GLY A 171 14.84 4.98 20.82
C GLY A 171 16.31 4.73 21.09
N GLN A 172 16.62 3.85 22.04
CA GLN A 172 18.02 3.47 22.32
C GLN A 172 18.66 2.77 21.12
N GLN A 173 17.95 1.84 20.48
CA GLN A 173 18.47 1.15 19.28
C GLN A 173 18.67 2.10 18.09
N SER A 174 17.81 3.11 17.94
CA SER A 174 17.99 4.18 16.95
C SER A 174 19.21 5.03 17.27
N LEU A 175 19.44 5.39 18.54
CA LEU A 175 20.63 6.13 18.96
C LEU A 175 21.91 5.33 18.71
N ASP A 176 21.96 4.06 19.13
CA ASP A 176 23.11 3.17 18.90
C ASP A 176 23.42 3.00 17.39
N SER A 177 22.39 3.08 16.55
CA SER A 177 22.53 3.02 15.10
C SER A 177 23.06 4.33 14.51
N LEU A 178 22.59 5.47 15.01
CA LEU A 178 23.04 6.80 14.61
C LEU A 178 24.48 7.06 15.04
N ASP A 179 24.87 6.61 16.23
CA ASP A 179 26.25 6.72 16.76
C ASP A 179 27.28 5.91 15.94
N ARG A 180 26.85 5.14 14.92
CA ARG A 180 27.77 4.54 13.92
C ARG A 180 28.18 5.52 12.81
N TRP A 181 27.39 6.57 12.60
CA TRP A 181 27.57 7.57 11.55
C TRP A 181 27.93 8.94 12.13
N LEU A 182 27.64 9.15 13.41
CA LEU A 182 27.93 10.36 14.15
C LEU A 182 29.08 10.14 15.13
N GLU A 183 29.85 11.20 15.37
CA GLU A 183 30.92 11.19 16.35
C GLU A 183 30.49 11.90 17.65
N PRO A 184 31.20 11.66 18.77
CA PRO A 184 31.04 12.50 19.96
C PRO A 184 31.18 13.98 19.63
N SER A 185 30.39 14.83 20.28
CA SER A 185 30.42 16.28 20.06
C SER A 185 31.82 16.86 20.31
N ARG A 186 32.19 17.80 19.45
CA ARG A 186 33.43 18.60 19.51
C ARG A 186 33.18 20.00 20.06
N LEU A 187 31.92 20.38 20.33
CA LEU A 187 31.58 21.61 21.03
C LEU A 187 32.18 21.60 22.44
N SER A 188 32.63 22.77 22.92
CA SER A 188 33.07 22.90 24.31
C SER A 188 31.93 22.56 25.27
N GLU A 189 32.26 22.01 26.44
CA GLU A 189 31.28 21.73 27.49
C GLU A 189 30.51 22.99 27.89
N GLU A 190 31.19 24.15 27.88
CA GLU A 190 30.60 25.47 28.11
C GLU A 190 29.50 25.79 27.08
N ARG A 191 29.79 25.62 25.78
CA ARG A 191 28.81 25.91 24.72
C ARG A 191 27.63 24.94 24.77
N GLN A 192 27.87 23.65 25.05
CA GLN A 192 26.80 22.67 25.25
C GLN A 192 25.91 23.08 26.44
N ALA A 193 26.51 23.52 27.56
CA ALA A 193 25.79 23.96 28.74
C ALA A 193 24.98 25.23 28.49
N GLU A 194 25.51 26.21 27.74
CA GLU A 194 24.79 27.41 27.32
C GLU A 194 23.54 27.07 26.51
N VAL A 195 23.68 26.24 25.47
CA VAL A 195 22.55 25.84 24.63
C VAL A 195 21.52 25.07 25.45
N LEU A 196 21.94 24.12 26.29
CA LEU A 196 21.04 23.40 27.19
C LEU A 196 20.34 24.31 28.20
N ALA A 197 21.03 25.33 28.72
CA ALA A 197 20.44 26.31 29.62
C ALA A 197 19.33 27.11 28.92
N SER A 198 19.51 27.48 27.65
CA SER A 198 18.45 28.12 26.86
C SER A 198 17.24 27.22 26.62
N PHE A 199 17.45 25.89 26.54
CA PHE A 199 16.39 24.90 26.32
C PHE A 199 15.64 24.52 27.59
N GLN A 200 16.30 24.61 28.74
CA GLN A 200 15.82 24.05 30.01
C GLN A 200 14.40 24.50 30.40
N PRO A 201 14.00 25.80 30.32
CA PRO A 201 12.66 26.22 30.71
C PRO A 201 11.56 25.53 29.90
N TYR A 202 11.82 25.32 28.60
CA TYR A 202 10.89 24.70 27.67
C TYR A 202 10.83 23.18 27.86
N LEU A 203 11.99 22.55 28.04
CA LEU A 203 12.07 21.11 28.35
C LEU A 203 11.36 20.76 29.66
N GLN A 204 11.46 21.60 30.69
CA GLN A 204 10.74 21.42 31.96
C GLN A 204 9.22 21.46 31.75
N ARG A 205 8.73 22.49 31.02
CA ARG A 205 7.30 22.60 30.70
C ARG A 205 6.80 21.38 29.94
N TRP A 206 7.50 20.94 28.89
CA TRP A 206 7.08 19.77 28.13
C TRP A 206 7.20 18.45 28.91
N ALA A 207 8.13 18.35 29.87
CA ALA A 207 8.19 17.20 30.76
C ALA A 207 6.96 17.11 31.68
N GLU A 208 6.37 18.25 32.07
CA GLU A 208 5.11 18.29 32.83
C GLU A 208 3.90 17.99 31.94
N GLU A 209 3.88 18.51 30.71
CA GLU A 209 2.78 18.34 29.75
C GLU A 209 2.74 16.93 29.14
N TYR A 210 3.91 16.35 28.89
CA TYR A 210 4.09 15.03 28.28
C TYR A 210 4.94 14.09 29.16
N PRO A 211 4.48 13.76 30.38
CA PRO A 211 5.27 13.03 31.38
C PRO A 211 5.64 11.59 30.96
N GLN A 212 4.98 11.07 29.92
CA GLN A 212 5.31 9.78 29.35
C GLN A 212 6.65 9.78 28.60
N TYR A 213 7.09 10.92 28.05
CA TYR A 213 8.32 11.02 27.28
C TYR A 213 9.47 11.52 28.15
N SER A 214 10.67 10.99 27.91
CA SER A 214 11.89 11.46 28.57
C SER A 214 12.66 12.35 27.61
N LEU A 215 12.25 13.61 27.51
CA LEU A 215 12.91 14.57 26.62
C LEU A 215 14.37 14.79 27.03
N LYS A 216 15.29 14.36 26.17
CA LYS A 216 16.74 14.46 26.40
C LYS A 216 17.42 14.97 25.14
N VAL A 217 18.13 16.08 25.28
CA VAL A 217 18.95 16.64 24.19
C VAL A 217 20.37 16.09 24.29
N LEU A 218 20.91 15.67 23.14
CA LEU A 218 22.27 15.16 22.97
C LEU A 218 22.95 15.93 21.82
N PHE A 219 24.24 16.21 21.98
CA PHE A 219 25.07 16.79 20.92
C PHE A 219 25.95 15.72 20.28
N ARG A 220 26.14 15.84 18.96
CA ARG A 220 26.99 14.96 18.16
C ARG A 220 27.70 15.74 17.07
N HIS A 221 28.91 15.33 16.72
CA HIS A 221 29.57 15.89 15.55
C HIS A 221 29.05 15.19 14.29
N GLY A 222 28.53 15.98 13.34
CA GLY A 222 27.82 15.52 12.16
C GLY A 222 28.72 15.01 11.04
N ASP A 223 29.96 15.47 10.92
CA ASP A 223 30.89 15.16 9.81
C ASP A 223 30.18 15.09 8.44
N ARG A 224 29.90 13.88 7.93
CA ARG A 224 29.18 13.67 6.65
C ARG A 224 27.69 14.06 6.66
N VAL A 225 27.06 14.07 7.83
CA VAL A 225 25.65 14.46 8.01
C VAL A 225 25.49 15.97 7.97
N GLY A 226 26.49 16.73 8.43
CA GLY A 226 26.44 18.20 8.47
C GLY A 226 25.44 18.77 9.49
N ALA A 227 24.93 19.97 9.23
CA ALA A 227 23.99 20.67 10.12
C ALA A 227 22.60 20.00 10.10
N ASN A 228 22.22 19.37 11.21
CA ASN A 228 20.95 18.65 11.34
C ASN A 228 20.48 18.54 12.80
N ALA A 229 19.19 18.27 12.99
CA ALA A 229 18.59 17.84 14.25
C ALA A 229 17.65 16.65 14.00
N MET A 230 17.49 15.77 14.98
CA MET A 230 16.67 14.57 14.84
C MET A 230 15.98 14.19 16.15
N ALA A 231 14.66 14.06 16.09
CA ALA A 231 13.85 13.41 17.11
C ALA A 231 13.83 11.88 16.92
N LEU A 232 14.27 11.16 17.95
CA LEU A 232 14.20 9.71 18.05
C LEU A 232 13.03 9.28 18.94
N PRO A 233 12.59 8.01 18.84
CA PRO A 233 11.54 7.49 19.70
C PRO A 233 11.79 7.74 21.20
N ALA A 234 10.72 8.00 21.95
CA ALA A 234 10.69 8.23 23.39
C ALA A 234 11.38 9.52 23.90
N GLY A 235 11.72 10.45 23.02
CA GLY A 235 12.12 11.81 23.39
C GLY A 235 13.62 12.09 23.38
N ILE A 236 14.43 11.23 22.78
CA ILE A 236 15.85 11.55 22.55
C ILE A 236 15.92 12.48 21.34
N ILE A 237 16.50 13.66 21.52
CA ILE A 237 16.67 14.67 20.47
C ILE A 237 18.16 14.88 20.27
N VAL A 238 18.65 14.69 19.05
CA VAL A 238 20.07 14.86 18.71
C VAL A 238 20.23 16.14 17.91
N PHE A 239 21.13 17.02 18.36
CA PHE A 239 21.58 18.20 17.61
C PHE A 239 23.00 17.94 17.12
N THR A 240 23.27 18.26 15.84
CA THR A 240 24.66 18.24 15.36
C THR A 240 25.39 19.52 15.73
N ASP A 241 26.69 19.42 15.95
CA ASP A 241 27.56 20.56 16.26
C ASP A 241 27.48 21.62 15.15
N GLU A 242 27.42 21.18 13.89
CA GLU A 242 27.32 22.03 12.72
C GLU A 242 26.01 22.83 12.69
N LEU A 243 24.91 22.29 13.22
CA LEU A 243 23.65 23.04 13.37
C LEU A 243 23.79 24.12 14.45
N VAL A 244 24.44 23.79 15.57
CA VAL A 244 24.68 24.75 16.66
C VAL A 244 25.58 25.89 16.19
N GLU A 245 26.59 25.61 15.36
CA GLU A 245 27.48 26.59 14.76
C GLU A 245 26.82 27.41 13.63
N LEU A 246 25.84 26.81 12.92
CA LEU A 246 25.08 27.48 11.86
C LEU A 246 24.08 28.51 12.41
N ALA A 247 23.57 28.27 13.62
CA ALA A 247 22.68 29.20 14.30
C ALA A 247 23.41 30.50 14.66
N ARG A 248 22.73 31.63 14.48
CA ARG A 248 23.25 32.95 14.85
C ARG A 248 22.72 33.44 16.18
N ASP A 249 21.70 32.77 16.69
CA ASP A 249 20.99 33.11 17.90
C ASP A 249 20.41 31.81 18.50
N ASP A 250 20.52 31.65 19.82
CA ASP A 250 20.05 30.44 20.51
C ASP A 250 18.51 30.30 20.43
N HIS A 251 17.76 31.38 20.23
CA HIS A 251 16.32 31.33 19.94
C HIS A 251 15.99 30.61 18.62
N GLU A 252 16.93 30.58 17.67
CA GLU A 252 16.79 29.78 16.46
C GLU A 252 16.90 28.29 16.77
N LEU A 253 17.83 27.90 17.65
CA LEU A 253 17.94 26.53 18.13
C LEU A 253 16.71 26.12 18.95
N VAL A 254 16.15 27.02 19.75
CA VAL A 254 14.87 26.80 20.46
C VAL A 254 13.72 26.54 19.47
N SER A 255 13.69 27.26 18.35
CA SER A 255 12.66 27.05 17.33
C SER A 255 12.78 25.67 16.66
N ILE A 256 14.00 25.19 16.40
CA ILE A 256 14.25 23.82 15.92
C ILE A 256 13.87 22.80 16.99
N LEU A 257 14.23 23.04 18.26
CA LEU A 257 13.85 22.16 19.36
C LEU A 257 12.33 21.98 19.44
N ALA A 258 11.57 23.06 19.30
CA ALA A 258 10.11 23.00 19.29
C ALA A 258 9.58 22.11 18.15
N HIS A 259 10.16 22.20 16.96
CA HIS A 259 9.84 21.34 15.83
C HIS A 259 10.16 19.86 16.13
N GLU A 260 11.36 19.57 16.65
CA GLU A 260 11.75 18.21 17.03
C GLU A 260 10.86 17.62 18.13
N VAL A 261 10.46 18.41 19.12
CA VAL A 261 9.50 17.97 20.15
C VAL A 261 8.14 17.68 19.52
N GLY A 262 7.71 18.44 18.50
CA GLY A 262 6.53 18.11 17.70
C GLY A 262 6.61 16.71 17.09
N HIS A 263 7.77 16.31 16.56
CA HIS A 263 7.98 14.94 16.06
C HIS A 263 7.86 13.88 17.15
N VAL A 264 8.36 14.15 18.36
CA VAL A 264 8.22 13.26 19.53
C VAL A 264 6.75 13.13 19.94
N VAL A 265 6.05 14.25 20.12
CA VAL A 265 4.65 14.28 20.58
C VAL A 265 3.74 13.52 19.63
N HIS A 266 3.93 13.70 18.31
CA HIS A 266 3.18 13.00 17.27
C HIS A 266 3.75 11.61 16.90
N ARG A 267 4.77 11.14 17.62
CA ARG A 267 5.41 9.82 17.48
C ARG A 267 5.83 9.53 16.04
N HIS A 268 6.34 10.54 15.34
CA HIS A 268 6.63 10.44 13.91
C HIS A 268 7.71 9.40 13.61
N SER A 269 8.78 9.34 14.40
CA SER A 269 9.87 8.35 14.19
C SER A 269 9.33 6.92 14.35
N LEU A 270 8.45 6.70 15.33
CA LEU A 270 7.78 5.41 15.51
C LEU A 270 6.85 5.07 14.34
N ARG A 271 6.05 6.03 13.88
CA ARG A 271 5.21 5.85 12.68
C ARG A 271 6.05 5.49 11.46
N GLY A 272 7.21 6.12 11.29
CA GLY A 272 8.18 5.83 10.23
C GLY A 272 8.75 4.40 10.34
N ILE A 273 9.18 3.98 11.52
CA ILE A 273 9.66 2.61 11.79
C ILE A 273 8.59 1.57 11.41
N VAL A 274 7.35 1.79 11.86
CA VAL A 274 6.23 0.88 11.57
C VAL A 274 5.91 0.89 10.07
N GLN A 275 5.89 2.05 9.43
CA GLN A 275 5.63 2.20 8.00
C GLN A 275 6.64 1.43 7.15
N SER A 276 7.93 1.58 7.45
CA SER A 276 9.00 0.82 6.77
C SER A 276 8.82 -0.68 6.99
N SER A 277 8.50 -1.11 8.21
CA SER A 277 8.28 -2.52 8.53
C SER A 277 7.09 -3.10 7.76
N LEU A 278 5.97 -2.39 7.70
CA LEU A 278 4.78 -2.82 6.96
C LEU A 278 5.03 -2.86 5.44
N ALA A 279 5.80 -1.91 4.91
CA ALA A 279 6.19 -1.90 3.50
C ALA A 279 7.02 -3.15 3.14
N VAL A 280 7.97 -3.54 3.99
CA VAL A 280 8.76 -4.77 3.82
C VAL A 280 7.85 -6.00 3.77
N TRP A 281 6.97 -6.15 4.77
CA TRP A 281 6.06 -7.30 4.83
C TRP A 281 5.10 -7.36 3.65
N MET A 282 4.66 -6.20 3.15
CA MET A 282 3.86 -6.12 1.93
C MET A 282 4.66 -6.58 0.70
N MET A 283 5.91 -6.16 0.56
CA MET A 283 6.78 -6.62 -0.53
C MET A 283 7.00 -8.13 -0.48
N VAL A 284 7.29 -8.69 0.71
CA VAL A 284 7.42 -10.14 0.91
C VAL A 284 6.14 -10.88 0.53
N ALA A 285 4.98 -10.34 0.90
CA ALA A 285 3.69 -10.94 0.53
C ALA A 285 3.43 -10.92 -0.98
N LEU A 286 3.97 -9.92 -1.71
CA LEU A 286 3.82 -9.79 -3.16
C LEU A 286 4.81 -10.66 -3.93
N THR A 287 6.06 -10.76 -3.48
CA THR A 287 7.12 -11.47 -4.19
C THR A 287 7.28 -12.93 -3.74
N GLY A 288 6.81 -13.26 -2.54
CA GLY A 288 7.11 -14.54 -1.88
C GLY A 288 8.58 -14.67 -1.46
N ASP A 289 9.37 -13.62 -1.58
CA ASP A 289 10.80 -13.63 -1.34
C ASP A 289 11.11 -13.14 0.08
N LEU A 290 11.46 -14.07 0.96
CA LEU A 290 11.88 -13.76 2.32
C LEU A 290 13.27 -13.14 2.39
N SER A 291 14.10 -13.27 1.34
CA SER A 291 15.44 -12.64 1.33
C SER A 291 15.36 -11.12 1.29
N ALA A 292 14.32 -10.57 0.65
CA ALA A 292 14.02 -9.15 0.71
C ALA A 292 13.75 -8.65 2.15
N ALA A 293 13.19 -9.50 3.02
CA ALA A 293 12.96 -9.17 4.41
C ALA A 293 14.27 -9.11 5.22
N SER A 294 15.18 -10.07 5.00
CA SER A 294 16.46 -10.12 5.70
C SER A 294 17.38 -8.96 5.29
N ASP A 295 17.42 -8.63 4.00
CA ASP A 295 18.26 -7.55 3.49
C ASP A 295 17.74 -6.18 3.97
N MET A 296 16.42 -5.99 4.05
CA MET A 296 15.84 -4.78 4.61
C MET A 296 15.95 -4.70 6.14
N ALA A 297 15.87 -5.82 6.87
CA ALA A 297 16.12 -5.82 8.30
C ALA A 297 17.56 -5.39 8.61
N ALA A 298 18.53 -5.82 7.80
CA ALA A 298 19.92 -5.39 7.90
C ALA A 298 20.11 -3.91 7.53
N SER A 299 19.30 -3.36 6.61
CA SER A 299 19.34 -1.95 6.21
C SER A 299 18.44 -1.04 7.04
N LEU A 300 17.60 -1.58 7.93
CA LEU A 300 16.66 -0.81 8.74
C LEU A 300 17.35 0.35 9.48
N PRO A 301 18.53 0.18 10.13
CA PRO A 301 19.27 1.29 10.72
C PRO A 301 19.59 2.43 9.74
N ALA A 302 20.01 2.11 8.51
CA ALA A 302 20.30 3.09 7.48
C ALA A 302 19.02 3.74 6.94
N VAL A 303 17.95 2.96 6.79
CA VAL A 303 16.61 3.47 6.43
C VAL A 303 16.10 4.43 7.49
N LEU A 304 16.25 4.13 8.78
CA LEU A 304 15.85 5.02 9.88
C LEU A 304 16.66 6.31 9.88
N ALA A 305 17.96 6.24 9.60
CA ALA A 305 18.81 7.41 9.44
C ALA A 305 18.48 8.21 8.16
N SER A 306 17.84 7.59 7.16
CA SER A 306 17.38 8.23 5.92
C SER A 306 15.87 8.45 5.86
N LEU A 307 15.15 8.28 6.97
CA LEU A 307 13.69 8.48 6.99
C LEU A 307 13.44 9.97 6.82
N SER A 308 13.11 10.38 5.60
CA SER A 308 12.44 11.65 5.38
C SER A 308 11.02 11.54 5.94
N TYR A 309 10.65 12.49 6.78
CA TYR A 309 9.30 12.55 7.27
C TYR A 309 8.34 12.93 6.13
N SER A 310 7.14 12.34 6.16
CA SER A 310 6.15 12.67 5.16
C SER A 310 5.76 14.15 5.27
N ARG A 311 5.35 14.79 4.17
CA ARG A 311 4.85 16.18 4.19
C ARG A 311 3.73 16.42 5.22
N GLY A 312 2.94 15.39 5.54
CA GLY A 312 1.93 15.48 6.59
C GLY A 312 2.54 15.60 7.99
N MET A 313 3.57 14.80 8.27
CA MET A 313 4.31 14.82 9.55
C MET A 313 5.05 16.14 9.74
N GLU A 314 5.66 16.69 8.67
CA GLU A 314 6.28 18.01 8.70
C GLU A 314 5.29 19.10 9.09
N ARG A 315 4.07 19.09 8.51
CA ARG A 315 3.02 20.06 8.86
C ARG A 315 2.54 19.91 10.30
N GLU A 316 2.43 18.68 10.81
CA GLU A 316 2.06 18.40 12.20
C GLU A 316 3.12 18.99 13.17
N ALA A 317 4.41 18.78 12.87
CA ALA A 317 5.51 19.32 13.68
C ALA A 317 5.69 20.84 13.54
N ASP A 318 5.56 21.39 12.34
CA ASP A 318 5.59 22.85 12.10
C ASP A 318 4.42 23.55 12.81
N ALA A 319 3.22 22.97 12.79
CA ALA A 319 2.07 23.52 13.51
C ALA A 319 2.29 23.53 15.03
N PHE A 320 2.87 22.45 15.57
CA PHE A 320 3.27 22.38 16.97
C PHE A 320 4.29 23.47 17.33
N ALA A 321 5.36 23.61 16.53
CA ALA A 321 6.39 24.62 16.74
C ALA A 321 5.83 26.05 16.65
N LEU A 322 5.00 26.33 15.65
CA LEU A 322 4.35 27.63 15.45
C LEU A 322 3.47 28.00 16.65
N GLN A 323 2.63 27.07 17.11
CA GLN A 323 1.78 27.28 18.28
C GLN A 323 2.64 27.54 19.53
N PHE A 324 3.65 26.71 19.75
CA PHE A 324 4.55 26.85 20.89
C PHE A 324 5.27 28.21 20.90
N MET A 325 5.84 28.61 19.76
CA MET A 325 6.54 29.89 19.66
C MET A 325 5.60 31.07 19.94
N ARG A 326 4.34 31.02 19.48
CA ARG A 326 3.32 32.03 19.80
C ARG A 326 3.00 32.10 21.29
N GLU A 327 2.81 30.95 21.93
CA GLU A 327 2.53 30.86 23.37
C GLU A 327 3.69 31.40 24.21
N GLN A 328 4.93 31.15 23.77
CA GLN A 328 6.15 31.62 24.45
C GLN A 328 6.59 33.03 24.02
N GLN A 329 5.82 33.71 23.15
CA GLN A 329 6.16 35.02 22.58
C GLN A 329 7.55 35.04 21.91
N LEU A 330 7.95 33.90 21.31
CA LEU A 330 9.16 33.78 20.53
C LEU A 330 8.92 34.28 19.10
N GLU A 331 9.88 35.05 18.62
CA GLU A 331 9.88 35.65 17.29
C GLU A 331 9.92 34.56 16.20
N LEU A 332 8.84 34.41 15.43
CA LEU A 332 8.67 33.37 14.41
C LEU A 332 9.74 33.41 13.31
N ARG A 333 10.34 34.59 13.08
CA ARG A 333 11.48 34.77 12.17
C ARG A 333 12.70 33.91 12.53
N HIS A 334 12.87 33.50 13.79
CA HIS A 334 13.99 32.64 14.18
C HIS A 334 13.96 31.31 13.43
N PHE A 335 12.78 30.68 13.33
CA PHE A 335 12.60 29.44 12.57
C PHE A 335 12.88 29.64 11.08
N ALA A 336 12.29 30.67 10.47
CA ALA A 336 12.51 30.97 9.05
C ALA A 336 13.98 31.27 8.74
N ASN A 337 14.69 31.97 9.63
CA ASN A 337 16.09 32.34 9.44
C ASN A 337 17.03 31.14 9.46
N ILE A 338 16.86 30.21 10.41
CA ILE A 338 17.72 29.01 10.49
C ILE A 338 17.41 28.03 9.36
N MET A 339 16.14 27.88 8.98
CA MET A 339 15.75 27.07 7.83
C MET A 339 16.33 27.60 6.52
N ARG A 340 16.36 28.92 6.30
CA ARG A 340 17.05 29.54 5.15
C ARG A 340 18.55 29.28 5.14
N ARG A 341 19.20 29.28 6.31
CA ARG A 341 20.63 28.95 6.41
C ARG A 341 20.91 27.47 6.15
N LEU A 342 20.05 26.58 6.63
CA LEU A 342 20.13 25.15 6.34
C LEU A 342 20.01 24.85 4.83
N GLU A 343 19.08 25.52 4.14
CA GLU A 343 18.95 25.45 2.68
C GLU A 343 20.23 25.91 1.96
N GLY A 344 20.83 26.99 2.43
CA GLY A 344 22.07 27.54 1.87
C GLY A 344 23.33 26.72 2.19
N SER A 345 23.38 26.00 3.30
CA SER A 345 24.53 25.15 3.66
C SER A 345 24.58 23.86 2.84
N GLY A 346 23.42 23.30 2.46
CA GLY A 346 23.36 22.07 1.65
C GLY A 346 23.86 22.24 0.22
N SER A 347 23.71 23.45 -0.37
CA SER A 347 24.12 23.74 -1.75
C SER A 347 25.63 23.97 -1.92
N ALA A 348 26.38 24.20 -0.84
CA ALA A 348 27.85 24.26 -0.88
C ALA A 348 28.50 22.87 -0.92
N ALA A 349 27.81 21.83 -0.45
CA ALA A 349 28.29 20.44 -0.39
C ALA A 349 28.00 19.61 -1.65
N GLU A 350 27.23 20.14 -2.61
CA GLU A 350 26.92 19.48 -3.90
C GLU A 350 28.14 19.27 -4.81
N GLN A 351 29.29 19.92 -4.56
CA GLN A 351 30.49 19.78 -5.40
C GLN A 351 31.28 18.47 -5.18
N THR A 352 30.94 17.67 -4.18
CA THR A 352 31.56 16.36 -3.94
C THR A 352 30.48 15.28 -4.05
N GLY A 353 30.32 14.70 -5.24
CA GLY A 353 29.27 13.72 -5.57
C GLY A 353 29.32 12.40 -4.79
N GLY A 354 28.97 12.44 -3.50
CA GLY A 354 28.82 11.26 -2.66
C GLY A 354 28.01 11.57 -1.40
N LEU A 355 26.88 10.86 -1.24
CA LEU A 355 26.18 10.61 0.03
C LEU A 355 25.87 11.84 0.92
N THR A 356 25.62 13.02 0.35
CA THR A 356 25.18 14.22 1.08
C THR A 356 23.65 14.30 1.27
N ASP A 357 22.91 13.27 0.88
CA ASP A 357 21.44 13.18 1.00
C ASP A 357 20.95 13.01 2.46
N PHE A 358 21.89 12.95 3.43
CA PHE A 358 21.59 12.92 4.87
C PHE A 358 21.09 14.26 5.42
N LEU A 359 21.17 15.35 4.64
CA LEU A 359 20.54 16.63 4.97
C LEU A 359 19.01 16.66 4.71
N SER A 360 18.43 15.54 4.25
CA SER A 360 17.03 15.47 3.80
C SER A 360 16.07 14.75 4.77
N THR A 361 16.31 14.74 6.09
CA THR A 361 15.29 14.25 7.05
C THR A 361 14.06 15.17 7.06
N HIS A 362 14.29 16.50 7.00
CA HIS A 362 13.26 17.55 6.99
C HIS A 362 13.61 18.69 6.01
N PRO A 363 13.60 18.46 4.69
CA PRO A 363 14.07 19.46 3.74
C PRO A 363 13.32 20.80 3.91
N PRO A 364 14.03 21.95 3.97
CA PRO A 364 13.38 23.24 3.96
C PRO A 364 12.59 23.35 2.66
N THR A 365 11.28 23.57 2.77
CA THR A 365 10.46 23.86 1.59
C THR A 365 10.01 25.30 1.65
N ARG A 366 9.89 25.91 0.47
CA ARG A 366 9.35 27.27 0.34
C ARG A 366 7.98 27.42 1.01
N GLU A 367 7.15 26.38 1.00
CA GLU A 367 5.85 26.33 1.69
C GLU A 367 6.00 26.57 3.20
N ARG A 368 6.96 25.89 3.85
CA ARG A 368 7.24 26.01 5.30
C ARG A 368 7.79 27.39 5.65
N LEU A 369 8.73 27.91 4.86
CA LEU A 369 9.29 29.25 5.09
C LEU A 369 8.21 30.34 5.00
N VAL A 370 7.37 30.28 3.97
CA VAL A 370 6.29 31.26 3.76
C VAL A 370 5.27 31.22 4.89
N LEU A 371 4.98 30.04 5.46
CA LEU A 371 4.08 29.92 6.61
C LEU A 371 4.60 30.75 7.79
N PHE A 372 5.83 30.50 8.25
CA PHE A 372 6.39 31.22 9.40
C PHE A 372 6.63 32.71 9.13
N GLU A 373 6.96 33.09 7.88
CA GLU A 373 7.14 34.50 7.52
C GLU A 373 5.82 35.28 7.46
N THR A 374 4.74 34.64 6.98
CA THR A 374 3.42 35.27 6.91
C THR A 374 2.85 35.43 8.30
N GLU A 375 2.91 34.38 9.10
CA GLU A 375 2.41 34.37 10.48
C GLU A 375 3.22 35.27 11.43
N ALA A 376 4.43 35.69 11.04
CA ALA A 376 5.23 36.67 11.77
C ALA A 376 4.84 38.13 11.50
N GLN A 377 4.05 38.39 10.45
CA GLN A 377 3.61 39.73 10.06
C GLN A 377 2.25 40.10 10.65
N ASP A 378 1.48 39.10 11.06
CA ASP A 378 0.19 39.21 11.76
C ASP A 378 0.40 39.22 13.29
#